data_AF-A0AAN8FQ49-F1
#
_entry.id   AF-A0AAN8FQ49-F1
#
_cell.length_a   1.000
_cell.length_b   1.000
_cell.length_c   1.000
_cell.angle_alpha   90.00
_cell.angle_beta   90.00
_cell.angle_gamma   90.00
#
_symmetry.space_group_name_H-M   'P 1'
#
loop_
_entity.id
_entity.type
_entity.pdbx_description
1 polymer ?
#
loop_
_entity_poly.entity_id
_entity_poly.type
_entity_poly.pdbx_seq_one_letter_code
_entity_poly.pdbx_strand_id
1 'polypeptide(L)'
;TFSFIVGVNDYHDKEILQLKQGLIMKTILDTLRKRWDEWVTSKTIAKRKFIAYSTQDWMLLAYLDALGCSKAALGGTVPGYNSIVVLELAEHNGQPFVEVFFKDNSMNELKDITEAVRGCGSSPCALEKFLNCCDDYMTEDPKTVCGKQS
;
A
#
# COMPACT_ATOMS: atom_id res chain seq x y z
N THR A 1 10.40 -20.70 -0.80
CA THR A 1 9.36 -20.99 -1.81
C THR A 1 8.34 -19.87 -1.96
N PHE A 2 7.66 -19.44 -0.89
CA PHE A 2 6.62 -18.40 -0.99
C PHE A 2 7.16 -17.03 -1.46
N SER A 3 8.25 -16.52 -0.85
CA SER A 3 8.88 -15.25 -1.25
C SER A 3 9.37 -15.24 -2.70
N PHE A 4 9.89 -16.38 -3.19
CA PHE A 4 10.28 -16.55 -4.58
C PHE A 4 9.09 -16.42 -5.54
N ILE A 5 7.99 -17.12 -5.25
CA ILE A 5 6.77 -17.08 -6.09
C ILE A 5 6.19 -15.65 -6.15
N VAL A 6 6.26 -14.92 -5.04
CA VAL A 6 5.67 -13.57 -4.92
C VAL A 6 6.63 -12.47 -5.41
N GLY A 7 7.93 -12.75 -5.52
CA GLY A 7 8.93 -11.78 -5.96
C GLY A 7 9.27 -10.76 -4.87
N VAL A 8 9.42 -11.20 -3.62
CA VAL A 8 9.60 -10.33 -2.42
C VAL A 8 10.84 -10.72 -1.62
N ASN A 9 11.23 -9.87 -0.66
CA ASN A 9 12.40 -10.07 0.20
C ASN A 9 13.68 -10.30 -0.63
N ASP A 10 14.45 -11.36 -0.34
CA ASP A 10 15.68 -11.71 -1.07
C ASP A 10 15.45 -12.06 -2.56
N TYR A 11 14.20 -12.28 -2.96
CA TYR A 11 13.79 -12.55 -4.33
C TYR A 11 13.01 -11.38 -4.95
N HIS A 12 13.26 -10.15 -4.47
CA HIS A 12 12.58 -8.96 -4.94
C HIS A 12 12.64 -8.84 -6.47
N ASP A 13 11.47 -8.86 -7.11
CA ASP A 13 11.33 -8.76 -8.56
C ASP A 13 10.24 -7.73 -8.90
N LYS A 14 10.68 -6.62 -9.48
CA LYS A 14 9.83 -5.48 -9.83
C LYS A 14 8.72 -5.88 -10.80
N GLU A 15 8.99 -6.70 -11.80
CA GLU A 15 7.99 -7.07 -12.81
C GLU A 15 6.95 -8.03 -12.25
N ILE A 16 7.37 -8.96 -11.39
CA ILE A 16 6.45 -9.84 -10.66
C ILE A 16 5.55 -9.01 -9.73
N LEU A 17 6.11 -8.04 -9.00
CA LEU A 17 5.34 -7.16 -8.12
C LEU A 17 4.36 -6.26 -8.89
N GLN A 18 4.80 -5.68 -10.02
CA GLN A 18 3.91 -4.94 -10.92
C GLN A 18 2.75 -5.81 -11.39
N LEU A 19 3.02 -7.04 -11.82
CA LEU A 19 1.99 -7.97 -12.29
C LEU A 19 0.99 -8.36 -11.18
N LYS A 20 1.47 -8.65 -9.97
CA LYS A 20 0.64 -9.17 -8.88
C LYS A 20 -0.18 -8.09 -8.19
N GLN A 21 0.44 -6.96 -7.83
CA GLN A 21 -0.19 -5.95 -6.98
C GLN A 21 -0.26 -4.56 -7.62
N GLY A 22 0.39 -4.33 -8.76
CA GLY A 22 0.52 -2.98 -9.30
C GLY A 22 -0.81 -2.29 -9.63
N LEU A 23 -1.83 -3.04 -10.03
CA LEU A 23 -3.17 -2.49 -10.29
C LEU A 23 -3.86 -2.05 -8.99
N ILE A 24 -3.74 -2.82 -7.89
CA ILE A 24 -4.35 -2.42 -6.61
C ILE A 24 -3.61 -1.25 -5.99
N MET A 25 -2.28 -1.19 -6.10
CA MET A 25 -1.49 -0.03 -5.70
C MET A 25 -1.99 1.24 -6.39
N LYS A 26 -2.03 1.22 -7.73
CA LYS A 26 -2.53 2.36 -8.52
C LYS A 26 -3.94 2.75 -8.10
N THR A 27 -4.84 1.78 -7.98
CA THR A 27 -6.24 2.03 -7.57
C THR A 27 -6.33 2.73 -6.21
N ILE A 28 -5.52 2.32 -5.24
CA ILE A 28 -5.51 2.92 -3.90
C ILE A 28 -4.93 4.33 -3.96
N LEU A 29 -3.79 4.55 -4.62
CA LEU A 29 -3.16 5.87 -4.74
C LEU A 29 -4.06 6.87 -5.49
N ASP A 30 -4.65 6.45 -6.62
CA ASP A 30 -5.61 7.26 -7.37
C ASP A 30 -6.84 7.59 -6.53
N THR A 31 -7.29 6.64 -5.70
CA THR A 31 -8.40 6.87 -4.78
C THR A 31 -8.03 7.93 -3.74
N LEU A 32 -6.86 7.83 -3.09
CA LEU A 32 -6.43 8.81 -2.09
C LEU A 32 -6.34 10.22 -2.67
N ARG A 33 -5.71 10.38 -3.85
CA ARG A 33 -5.64 11.66 -4.57
C ARG A 33 -7.03 12.20 -4.87
N LYS A 34 -7.89 11.38 -5.48
CA LYS A 34 -9.27 11.78 -5.81
C LYS A 34 -10.07 12.21 -4.58
N ARG A 35 -9.92 11.51 -3.44
CA ARG A 35 -10.61 11.88 -2.19
C ARG A 35 -10.12 13.20 -1.63
N TRP A 36 -8.82 13.45 -1.73
CA TRP A 36 -8.30 14.76 -1.35
C TRP A 36 -8.84 15.87 -2.25
N ASP A 37 -8.87 15.67 -3.57
CA ASP A 37 -9.41 16.65 -4.53
C ASP A 37 -10.90 16.94 -4.28
N GLU A 38 -11.69 15.90 -4.02
CA GLU A 38 -13.10 16.03 -3.61
C GLU A 38 -13.22 16.85 -2.32
N TRP A 39 -12.40 16.54 -1.30
CA TRP A 39 -12.40 17.25 -0.02
C TRP A 39 -12.03 18.73 -0.17
N VAL A 40 -11.01 19.06 -0.95
CA VAL A 40 -10.61 20.45 -1.20
C VAL A 40 -11.72 21.24 -1.88
N THR A 41 -12.44 20.61 -2.82
CA THR A 41 -13.48 21.26 -3.61
C THR A 41 -14.77 21.51 -2.82
N SER A 42 -15.27 20.50 -2.11
CA SER A 42 -16.63 20.51 -1.54
C SER A 42 -16.66 20.39 -0.02
N LYS A 43 -15.51 20.18 0.64
CA LYS A 43 -15.41 19.82 2.06
C LYS A 43 -16.31 18.64 2.45
N THR A 44 -16.65 17.80 1.49
CA THR A 44 -17.55 16.65 1.66
C THR A 44 -17.15 15.50 0.77
N ILE A 45 -16.97 14.32 1.35
CA ILE A 45 -16.80 13.06 0.59
C ILE A 45 -18.18 12.44 0.40
N ALA A 46 -18.75 12.61 -0.80
CA ALA A 46 -20.15 12.27 -1.07
C ALA A 46 -20.46 10.76 -0.96
N LYS A 47 -19.50 9.87 -1.26
CA LYS A 47 -19.70 8.40 -1.20
C LYS A 47 -18.42 7.66 -0.82
N ARG A 48 -18.56 6.60 -0.01
CA ARG A 48 -17.51 5.63 0.38
C ARG A 48 -16.29 6.28 1.06
N LYS A 49 -16.47 6.71 2.32
CA LYS A 49 -15.38 7.14 3.21
C LYS A 49 -14.49 5.99 3.66
N PHE A 50 -15.03 4.77 3.67
CA PHE A 50 -14.33 3.54 4.01
C PHE A 50 -14.44 2.58 2.83
N ILE A 51 -13.31 1.98 2.45
CA ILE A 51 -13.20 1.01 1.37
C ILE A 51 -12.37 -0.15 1.90
N ALA A 52 -12.93 -1.35 1.86
CA ALA A 52 -12.26 -2.57 2.28
C ALA A 52 -12.05 -3.51 1.09
N TYR A 53 -10.85 -4.05 0.97
CA TYR A 53 -10.48 -5.07 0.00
C TYR A 53 -10.17 -6.36 0.75
N SER A 54 -10.99 -7.40 0.55
CA SER A 54 -10.69 -8.74 1.06
C SER A 54 -9.83 -9.48 0.03
N THR A 55 -8.65 -9.93 0.45
CA THR A 55 -7.65 -10.52 -0.44
C THR A 55 -6.94 -11.71 0.24
N GLN A 56 -5.88 -12.22 -0.39
CA GLN A 56 -5.08 -13.33 0.10
C GLN A 56 -3.75 -12.82 0.67
N ASP A 57 -3.10 -13.64 1.50
CA ASP A 57 -1.81 -13.39 2.13
C ASP A 57 -0.71 -12.95 1.15
N TRP A 58 -0.61 -13.57 -0.02
CA TRP A 58 0.37 -13.21 -1.04
C TRP A 58 0.15 -11.82 -1.64
N MET A 59 -1.10 -11.33 -1.67
CA MET A 59 -1.42 -9.96 -2.11
C MET A 59 -0.92 -8.95 -1.08
N LEU A 60 -1.20 -9.20 0.21
CA LEU A 60 -0.70 -8.36 1.31
C LEU A 60 0.82 -8.31 1.33
N LEU A 61 1.47 -9.47 1.15
CA LEU A 61 2.93 -9.57 1.12
C LEU A 61 3.52 -8.78 -0.06
N ALA A 62 3.00 -8.95 -1.28
CA ALA A 62 3.44 -8.19 -2.45
C ALA A 62 3.23 -6.68 -2.26
N TYR A 63 2.07 -6.29 -1.73
CA TYR A 63 1.70 -4.89 -1.51
C TYR A 63 2.62 -4.20 -0.48
N LEU A 64 2.89 -4.86 0.65
CA LEU A 64 3.80 -4.34 1.69
C LEU A 64 5.26 -4.25 1.20
N ASP A 65 5.70 -5.20 0.37
CA ASP A 65 7.04 -5.15 -0.25
C ASP A 65 7.14 -4.01 -1.26
N ALA A 66 6.12 -3.85 -2.13
CA ALA A 66 6.02 -2.74 -3.06
C ALA A 66 5.96 -1.37 -2.36
N LEU A 67 5.30 -1.26 -1.19
CA LEU A 67 5.35 -0.07 -0.34
C LEU A 67 6.72 0.15 0.33
N GLY A 68 7.59 -0.85 0.38
CA GLY A 68 8.89 -0.80 1.04
C GLY A 68 8.84 -1.05 2.55
N CYS A 69 7.67 -1.34 3.13
CA CYS A 69 7.46 -1.48 4.57
C CYS A 69 7.28 -2.94 5.05
N SER A 70 7.45 -3.94 4.16
CA SER A 70 7.37 -5.38 4.47
C SER A 70 8.12 -5.78 5.75
N LYS A 71 9.39 -5.39 5.90
CA LYS A 71 10.19 -5.74 7.08
C LYS A 71 9.63 -5.12 8.37
N ALA A 72 9.13 -3.90 8.31
CA ALA A 72 8.52 -3.23 9.46
C ALA A 72 7.19 -3.87 9.85
N ALA A 73 6.38 -4.28 8.87
CA ALA A 73 5.10 -4.93 9.09
C ALA A 73 5.25 -6.38 9.58
N LEU A 74 6.04 -7.19 8.88
CA LEU A 74 6.06 -8.65 8.97
C LEU A 74 7.34 -9.21 9.59
N GLY A 75 8.39 -8.41 9.77
CA GLY A 75 9.67 -8.92 10.30
C GLY A 75 10.33 -10.00 9.42
N GLY A 76 9.98 -10.07 8.12
CA GLY A 76 10.50 -11.07 7.18
C GLY A 76 9.68 -12.36 7.11
N THR A 77 8.52 -12.44 7.77
CA THR A 77 7.61 -13.59 7.67
C THR A 77 6.47 -13.33 6.68
N VAL A 78 5.51 -14.26 6.61
CA VAL A 78 4.27 -14.09 5.84
C VAL A 78 3.16 -13.52 6.73
N PRO A 79 2.20 -12.76 6.17
CA PRO A 79 1.08 -12.25 6.96
C PRO A 79 0.27 -13.39 7.59
N GLY A 80 -0.05 -13.28 8.88
CA GLY A 80 -0.98 -14.20 9.54
C GLY A 80 -2.41 -14.07 9.01
N TYR A 81 -3.26 -15.03 9.41
CA TYR A 81 -4.69 -14.97 9.13
C TYR A 81 -5.29 -13.66 9.66
N ASN A 82 -6.27 -13.09 8.95
CA ASN A 82 -6.93 -11.83 9.34
C ASN A 82 -5.97 -10.65 9.55
N SER A 83 -4.80 -10.67 8.90
CA SER A 83 -3.94 -9.50 8.81
C SER A 83 -4.60 -8.41 7.98
N ILE A 84 -4.35 -7.16 8.37
CA ILE A 84 -4.93 -5.98 7.73
C ILE A 84 -3.87 -4.89 7.57
N VAL A 85 -3.92 -4.21 6.42
CA VAL A 85 -3.23 -2.94 6.19
C VAL A 85 -4.30 -1.85 6.10
N VAL A 86 -4.18 -0.82 6.92
CA VAL A 86 -5.10 0.32 6.95
C VAL A 86 -4.34 1.54 6.47
N LEU A 87 -4.94 2.28 5.53
CA LEU A 87 -4.43 3.56 5.06
C LEU A 87 -5.46 4.62 5.43
N GLU A 88 -5.05 5.60 6.22
CA GLU A 88 -5.90 6.70 6.64
C GLU A 88 -5.44 7.98 5.95
N LEU A 89 -6.39 8.74 5.38
CA LEU A 89 -6.15 10.05 4.78
C LEU A 89 -6.80 11.10 5.66
N ALA A 90 -5.99 12.01 6.21
CA ALA A 90 -6.42 13.04 7.13
C ALA A 90 -5.95 14.44 6.72
N GLU A 91 -6.69 15.46 7.14
CA GLU A 91 -6.27 16.86 7.02
C GLU A 91 -5.62 17.31 8.34
N HIS A 92 -4.39 17.81 8.27
CA HIS A 92 -3.74 18.50 9.37
C HIS A 92 -3.36 19.91 8.93
N ASN A 93 -3.94 20.93 9.57
CA ASN A 93 -3.68 22.35 9.28
C ASN A 93 -3.83 22.71 7.79
N GLY A 94 -4.87 22.21 7.12
CA GLY A 94 -5.10 22.49 5.70
C GLY A 94 -4.32 21.61 4.73
N GLN A 95 -3.46 20.71 5.22
CA GLN A 95 -2.58 19.88 4.40
C GLN A 95 -2.94 18.39 4.52
N PRO A 96 -2.82 17.62 3.43
CA PRO A 96 -3.16 16.20 3.43
C PRO A 96 -2.01 15.33 3.94
N PHE A 97 -2.33 14.40 4.83
CA PHE A 97 -1.40 13.39 5.31
C PHE A 97 -2.01 11.99 5.27
N VAL A 98 -1.12 11.01 5.14
CA VAL A 98 -1.44 9.58 5.15
C VAL A 98 -0.72 8.92 6.31
N GLU A 99 -1.45 8.06 7.02
CA GLU A 99 -0.91 7.11 7.98
C GLU A 99 -1.18 5.69 7.47
N VAL A 100 -0.19 4.82 7.60
CA VAL A 100 -0.28 3.41 7.21
C VAL A 100 -0.08 2.55 8.45
N PHE A 101 -1.10 1.76 8.75
CA PHE A 101 -1.08 0.84 9.87
C PHE A 101 -1.09 -0.61 9.40
N PHE A 102 -0.45 -1.48 10.17
CA PHE A 102 -0.54 -2.92 10.01
C PHE A 102 -1.01 -3.56 11.30
N LYS A 103 -1.85 -4.58 11.18
CA LYS A 103 -2.24 -5.43 12.31
C LYS A 103 -2.31 -6.86 11.86
N ASP A 104 -1.62 -7.73 12.60
CA ASP A 104 -1.78 -9.18 12.49
C ASP A 104 -2.81 -9.67 13.54
N ASN A 105 -3.27 -10.91 13.41
CA ASN A 105 -4.19 -11.54 14.34
C ASN A 105 -3.60 -11.76 15.74
N SER A 106 -2.28 -11.83 15.87
CA SER A 106 -1.60 -11.88 17.17
C SER A 106 -1.48 -10.51 17.85
N MET A 107 -1.80 -9.42 17.16
CA MET A 107 -1.66 -8.06 17.67
C MET A 107 -2.98 -7.55 18.25
N ASN A 108 -2.90 -6.90 19.40
CA ASN A 108 -4.05 -6.27 20.05
C ASN A 108 -4.37 -4.88 19.48
N GLU A 109 -3.38 -4.21 18.91
CA GLU A 109 -3.47 -2.82 18.43
C GLU A 109 -2.92 -2.70 17.00
N LEU A 110 -3.28 -1.61 16.33
CA LEU A 110 -2.71 -1.22 15.04
C LEU A 110 -1.26 -0.74 15.25
N LYS A 111 -0.33 -1.31 14.49
CA LYS A 111 1.05 -0.86 14.45
C LYS A 111 1.22 0.17 13.35
N ASP A 112 1.66 1.38 13.71
CA ASP A 112 2.06 2.38 12.73
C ASP A 112 3.33 1.93 12.00
N ILE A 113 3.26 1.88 10.67
CA ILE A 113 4.36 1.53 9.76
C ILE A 113 4.63 2.64 8.74
N THR A 114 4.07 3.83 8.94
CA THR A 114 4.12 4.97 8.01
C THR A 114 5.56 5.40 7.70
N GLU A 115 6.41 5.51 8.72
CA GLU A 115 7.82 5.91 8.55
C GLU A 115 8.62 4.92 7.69
N ALA A 116 8.20 3.64 7.66
CA ALA A 116 8.86 2.61 6.87
C ALA A 116 8.41 2.58 5.39
N VAL A 117 7.37 3.32 5.02
CA VAL A 117 6.92 3.41 3.62
C VAL A 117 7.96 4.16 2.80
N ARG A 118 8.25 3.68 1.59
CA ARG A 118 9.20 4.33 0.67
C ARG A 118 8.78 5.79 0.42
N GLY A 119 9.73 6.71 0.58
CA GLY A 119 9.48 8.15 0.40
C GLY A 119 8.88 8.85 1.62
N CYS A 120 8.36 8.10 2.60
CA CYS A 120 8.00 8.62 3.92
C CYS A 120 9.22 8.56 4.86
N GLY A 121 9.29 9.49 5.81
CA GLY A 121 10.36 9.56 6.81
C GLY A 121 9.85 10.05 8.16
N SER A 122 8.53 10.08 8.34
CA SER A 122 7.83 10.46 9.57
C SER A 122 6.41 9.90 9.51
N SER A 123 5.80 9.76 10.67
CA SER A 123 4.35 9.59 10.80
C SER A 123 3.73 10.85 11.44
N PRO A 124 2.70 11.47 10.84
CA PRO A 124 2.08 11.09 9.57
C PRO A 124 2.94 11.49 8.35
N CYS A 125 2.64 10.93 7.17
CA CYS A 125 3.39 11.20 5.93
C CYS A 125 2.61 12.15 5.01
N ALA A 126 3.25 13.18 4.46
CA ALA A 126 2.59 14.08 3.51
C ALA A 126 2.06 13.30 2.29
N LEU A 127 0.81 13.53 1.88
CA LEU A 127 0.18 12.77 0.81
C LEU A 127 1.01 12.75 -0.48
N GLU A 128 1.59 13.89 -0.89
CA GLU A 128 2.42 13.93 -2.10
C GLU A 128 3.69 13.07 -2.00
N LYS A 129 4.29 12.93 -0.81
CA LYS A 129 5.42 12.01 -0.64
C LYS A 129 4.95 10.56 -0.73
N PHE A 130 3.82 10.25 -0.12
CA PHE A 130 3.21 8.93 -0.16
C PHE A 130 2.82 8.51 -1.59
N LEU A 131 2.19 9.40 -2.36
CA LEU A 131 1.77 9.12 -3.74
C LEU A 131 2.95 8.81 -4.68
N ASN A 132 4.15 9.31 -4.38
CA ASN A 132 5.36 9.07 -5.15
C ASN A 132 6.19 7.86 -4.62
N CYS A 133 5.64 7.07 -3.69
CA CYS A 133 6.39 5.97 -3.06
C CYS A 133 6.76 4.82 -4.01
N CYS A 134 5.96 4.63 -5.06
CA CYS A 134 5.77 3.30 -5.61
C CYS A 134 5.52 3.29 -7.13
N ASP A 135 5.92 4.33 -7.86
CA ASP A 135 5.74 4.45 -9.32
C ASP A 135 6.29 3.23 -10.08
N ASP A 136 7.44 2.73 -9.63
CA ASP A 136 8.07 1.53 -10.17
C ASP A 136 7.25 0.26 -9.99
N TYR A 137 6.27 0.22 -9.09
CA TYR A 137 5.52 -1.00 -8.76
C TYR A 137 4.07 -0.95 -9.24
N MET A 138 3.66 0.12 -9.93
CA MET A 138 2.30 0.27 -10.44
C MET A 138 2.15 -0.27 -11.87
N THR A 139 0.91 -0.61 -12.23
CA THR A 139 0.50 -0.85 -13.63
C THR A 139 -0.94 -0.41 -13.83
N GLU A 140 -1.25 0.10 -15.02
CA GLU A 140 -2.62 0.42 -15.43
C GLU A 140 -3.35 -0.79 -16.01
N ASP A 141 -2.59 -1.67 -16.67
CA ASP A 141 -3.10 -2.90 -17.27
C ASP A 141 -2.10 -4.03 -17.01
N PRO A 142 -2.44 -5.01 -16.15
CA PRO A 142 -1.60 -6.17 -15.89
C PRO A 142 -1.19 -6.92 -17.17
N LYS A 143 -1.98 -6.87 -18.25
CA LYS A 143 -1.64 -7.52 -19.53
C LYS A 143 -0.39 -6.93 -20.18
N THR A 144 -0.10 -5.65 -19.94
CA THR A 144 1.10 -4.98 -20.48
C THR A 144 2.39 -5.37 -19.79
N VAL A 145 2.28 -6.03 -18.62
CA VAL A 145 3.40 -6.55 -17.83
C VAL A 145 3.45 -8.07 -17.91
N CYS A 146 2.31 -8.72 -18.15
CA CYS A 146 2.22 -10.16 -18.37
C CYS A 146 3.13 -10.61 -19.54
N GLY A 147 3.96 -11.61 -19.29
CA GLY A 147 4.88 -12.17 -20.29
C GLY A 147 6.21 -11.42 -20.48
N LYS A 148 6.44 -10.29 -19.79
CA LYS A 148 7.77 -9.64 -19.75
C LYS A 148 8.83 -10.45 -18.99
N GLN A 149 8.36 -11.33 -18.11
CA GLN A 149 9.16 -12.24 -17.27
C GLN A 149 9.77 -13.43 -18.04
N SER A 150 10.05 -13.27 -19.35
CA SER A 150 10.55 -14.33 -20.25
C SER A 150 12.07 -14.48 -20.19
#